data_AF-A0A935P134-F1
#
_entry.id   AF-A0A935P134-F1
#
_cell.length_a   1.000
_cell.length_b   1.000
_cell.length_c   1.000
_cell.angle_alpha   90.00
_cell.angle_beta   90.00
_cell.angle_gamma   90.00
#
_symmetry.space_group_name_H-M   'P 1'
#
loop_
_entity.id
_entity.type
_entity.pdbx_description
1 polymer ?
#
loop_
_entity_poly.entity_id
_entity_poly.type
_entity_poly.pdbx_seq_one_letter_code
_entity_poly.pdbx_strand_id
1 'polypeptide(L)'
;MGLLCGLLFGLVFAASACDDNQVGRICELGQAPSPNEVVVASPSLDCVSRQCLRVPLEKILPEGSQYPEGAQGLCTAECSSDDDCDRVPESPCKTGFTCGIALTVGPFCCKKFCICKDYFVVPTKREHCDASKADNTCCNLEGRQGTPGCP
;
A
#
# COMPACT_ATOMS: atom_id res chain seq x y z
N MET A 1 -2.02 55.76 33.77
CA MET A 1 -2.92 54.62 33.54
C MET A 1 -3.73 54.87 32.28
N GLY A 2 -3.33 54.26 31.17
CA GLY A 2 -4.05 54.32 29.89
C GLY A 2 -3.85 52.99 29.17
N LEU A 3 -4.97 52.34 28.83
CA LEU A 3 -5.09 51.05 28.14
C LEU A 3 -4.36 51.03 26.78
N LEU A 4 -3.75 49.89 26.42
CA LEU A 4 -3.51 49.47 25.02
C LEU A 4 -3.07 47.99 24.95
N CYS A 5 -3.64 47.28 23.95
CA CYS A 5 -3.13 46.08 23.25
C CYS A 5 -2.64 44.89 24.08
N GLY A 6 -3.11 43.66 23.91
CA GLY A 6 -3.91 43.08 22.83
C GLY A 6 -4.03 41.58 23.11
N LEU A 7 -5.17 41.02 22.71
CA LEU A 7 -5.47 39.59 22.76
C LEU A 7 -4.40 38.78 22.00
N LEU A 8 -3.67 37.92 22.70
CA LEU A 8 -2.91 36.82 22.10
C LEU A 8 -3.60 35.50 22.49
N PHE A 9 -4.69 35.22 21.80
CA PHE A 9 -5.22 33.85 21.69
C PHE A 9 -4.25 33.08 20.78
N GLY A 10 -3.30 32.36 21.39
CA GLY A 10 -2.43 31.42 20.69
C GLY A 10 -3.21 30.18 20.27
N LEU A 11 -3.92 30.26 19.15
CA LEU A 11 -4.46 29.11 18.43
C LEU A 11 -3.27 28.35 17.79
N VAL A 12 -2.77 27.34 18.50
CA VAL A 12 -1.91 26.31 17.91
C VAL A 12 -2.80 25.51 16.96
N PHE A 13 -2.79 25.86 15.68
CA PHE A 13 -3.31 24.99 14.62
C PHE A 13 -2.42 23.75 14.58
N ALA A 14 -2.87 22.68 15.24
CA ALA A 14 -2.44 21.34 14.90
C ALA A 14 -2.89 21.10 13.46
N ALA A 15 -1.96 21.20 12.51
CA ALA A 15 -2.11 20.61 11.21
C ALA A 15 -2.15 19.09 11.42
N SER A 16 -3.32 18.54 11.71
CA SER A 16 -3.59 17.13 11.43
C SER A 16 -3.42 16.99 9.92
N ALA A 17 -2.26 16.51 9.48
CA ALA A 17 -2.11 16.02 8.14
C ALA A 17 -3.21 14.97 7.95
N CYS A 18 -4.23 15.31 7.17
CA CYS A 18 -5.12 14.30 6.62
C CYS A 18 -4.23 13.43 5.75
N ASP A 19 -3.72 12.35 6.32
CA ASP A 19 -3.11 11.29 5.55
C ASP A 19 -4.27 10.59 4.84
N ASP A 20 -4.75 11.21 3.74
CA ASP A 20 -5.90 10.79 2.92
C ASP A 20 -5.53 9.55 2.08
N ASN A 21 -4.81 8.60 2.68
CA ASN A 21 -4.52 7.32 2.09
C ASN A 21 -5.78 6.47 2.17
N GLN A 22 -6.56 6.50 1.08
CA GLN A 22 -7.83 5.76 0.94
C GLN A 22 -7.59 4.25 0.70
N VAL A 23 -6.78 3.63 1.55
CA VAL A 23 -6.38 2.23 1.44
C VAL A 23 -7.61 1.35 1.60
N GLY A 24 -7.78 0.44 0.64
CA GLY A 24 -8.83 -0.56 0.65
C GLY A 24 -10.13 -0.15 -0.05
N ARG A 25 -10.21 1.02 -0.70
CA ARG A 25 -11.28 1.31 -1.68
C ARG A 25 -11.12 0.42 -2.91
N ILE A 26 -12.23 0.08 -3.55
CA ILE A 26 -12.21 -0.68 -4.82
C ILE A 26 -11.69 0.23 -5.93
N CYS A 27 -10.84 -0.32 -6.79
CA CYS A 27 -10.29 0.35 -7.97
C CYS A 27 -10.27 -0.59 -9.17
N GLU A 28 -10.26 -0.02 -10.38
CA GLU A 28 -10.21 -0.78 -11.62
C GLU A 28 -8.76 -0.89 -12.15
N LEU A 29 -8.35 -2.12 -12.49
CA LEU A 29 -7.05 -2.42 -13.10
C LEU A 29 -7.08 -2.29 -14.63
N GLY A 30 -8.27 -2.15 -15.23
CA GLY A 30 -8.50 -2.08 -16.68
C GLY A 30 -8.46 -3.44 -17.39
N GLN A 31 -7.73 -4.42 -16.86
CA GLN A 31 -7.72 -5.81 -17.31
C GLN A 31 -7.77 -6.76 -16.10
N ALA A 32 -8.56 -7.83 -16.22
CA ALA A 32 -8.61 -8.86 -15.19
C ALA A 32 -7.30 -9.67 -15.16
N PRO A 33 -6.52 -9.61 -14.06
CA PRO A 33 -5.33 -10.43 -13.91
C PRO A 33 -5.72 -11.89 -13.64
N SER A 34 -4.75 -12.80 -13.80
CA SER A 34 -4.96 -14.19 -13.41
C SER A 34 -5.21 -14.28 -11.89
N PRO A 35 -6.06 -15.22 -11.40
CA PRO A 35 -6.34 -15.37 -9.97
C PRO A 35 -5.11 -15.55 -9.08
N ASN A 36 -4.01 -16.06 -9.64
CA ASN A 36 -2.76 -16.34 -8.92
C ASN A 36 -1.69 -15.26 -9.14
N GLU A 37 -2.05 -14.14 -9.76
CA GLU A 37 -1.12 -13.08 -10.12
C GLU A 37 -1.22 -11.89 -9.16
N VAL A 38 -0.08 -11.28 -8.85
CA VAL A 38 -0.02 -10.00 -8.17
C VAL A 38 0.20 -8.91 -9.20
N VAL A 39 -0.68 -7.91 -9.23
CA VAL A 39 -0.59 -6.80 -10.18
C VAL A 39 -0.75 -5.47 -9.44
N VAL A 40 0.14 -4.53 -9.75
CA VAL A 40 -0.01 -3.13 -9.35
C VAL A 40 -0.24 -2.31 -10.60
N ALA A 41 -1.44 -1.77 -10.76
CA ALA A 41 -1.74 -0.79 -11.80
C ALA A 41 -1.36 0.61 -11.30
N SER A 42 -0.51 1.28 -12.08
CA SER A 42 -0.11 2.66 -11.86
C SER A 42 0.13 3.36 -13.20
N PRO A 43 -0.39 4.58 -13.40
CA PRO A 43 -1.24 5.33 -12.47
C PRO A 43 -2.69 4.82 -12.47
N SER A 44 -3.25 4.58 -11.29
CA SER A 44 -4.70 4.39 -11.12
C SER A 44 -5.39 5.74 -10.94
N LEU A 45 -6.53 5.94 -11.61
CA LEU A 45 -7.30 7.19 -11.50
C LEU A 45 -8.32 7.15 -10.33
N ASP A 46 -8.65 5.95 -9.85
CA ASP A 46 -9.62 5.76 -8.76
C ASP A 46 -9.02 5.99 -7.37
N CYS A 47 -7.69 5.85 -7.27
CA CYS A 47 -6.94 5.94 -6.02
C CYS A 47 -6.19 7.27 -5.93
N VAL A 48 -6.30 7.94 -4.78
CA VAL A 48 -5.53 9.18 -4.49
C VAL A 48 -4.03 8.94 -4.57
N SER A 49 -3.58 7.79 -4.06
CA SER A 49 -2.19 7.29 -4.14
C SER A 49 -1.74 6.92 -5.56
N ARG A 50 -2.64 6.89 -6.54
CA ARG A 50 -2.41 6.41 -7.92
C ARG A 50 -1.98 4.95 -8.02
N GLN A 51 -2.25 4.15 -6.99
CA GLN A 51 -1.83 2.75 -6.92
C GLN A 51 -3.02 1.85 -6.63
N CYS A 52 -3.28 0.93 -7.56
CA CYS A 52 -4.31 -0.10 -7.43
C CYS A 52 -3.64 -1.47 -7.39
N LEU A 53 -3.81 -2.21 -6.29
CA LEU A 53 -3.16 -3.50 -6.07
C LEU A 53 -4.18 -4.63 -6.13
N ARG A 54 -3.82 -5.67 -6.88
CA ARG A 54 -4.44 -6.98 -6.84
C ARG A 54 -3.45 -7.99 -6.31
N VAL A 55 -3.85 -8.75 -5.30
CA VAL A 55 -3.10 -9.89 -4.77
C VAL A 55 -3.82 -11.20 -5.11
N PRO A 56 -3.17 -12.37 -4.97
CA PRO A 56 -3.72 -13.65 -5.39
C PRO A 56 -4.94 -14.07 -4.57
N LEU A 57 -5.84 -14.82 -5.20
CA LEU A 57 -7.11 -15.30 -4.65
C LEU A 57 -7.03 -16.69 -4.03
N GLU A 58 -6.01 -16.94 -3.21
CA GLU A 58 -5.67 -18.31 -2.82
C GLU A 58 -6.10 -18.68 -1.39
N LYS A 59 -6.63 -17.72 -0.62
CA LYS A 59 -6.93 -17.89 0.81
C LYS A 59 -8.43 -18.03 1.07
N ILE A 60 -8.77 -18.85 2.06
CA ILE A 60 -10.12 -18.83 2.64
C ILE A 60 -10.28 -17.52 3.40
N LEU A 61 -11.23 -16.70 2.96
CA LEU A 61 -11.50 -15.41 3.56
C LEU A 61 -12.15 -15.56 4.94
N PRO A 62 -11.83 -14.67 5.91
CA PRO A 62 -12.60 -14.60 7.15
C PRO A 62 -14.02 -14.09 6.88
N GLU A 63 -14.92 -14.36 7.82
CA GLU A 63 -16.33 -13.98 7.69
C GLU A 63 -16.49 -12.48 7.38
N GLY A 64 -17.34 -12.17 6.39
CA GLY A 64 -17.61 -10.80 5.95
C GLY A 64 -16.55 -10.17 5.04
N SER A 65 -15.42 -10.85 4.81
CA SER A 65 -14.46 -10.43 3.77
C SER A 65 -14.88 -10.95 2.41
N GLN A 66 -14.62 -10.17 1.37
CA GLN A 66 -14.94 -10.55 -0.01
C GLN A 66 -13.77 -10.21 -0.92
N TYR A 67 -13.51 -11.03 -1.92
CA TYR A 67 -12.51 -10.72 -2.92
C TYR A 67 -13.07 -9.72 -3.95
N PRO A 68 -12.26 -8.77 -4.45
CA PRO A 68 -12.66 -7.94 -5.59
C PRO A 68 -12.90 -8.80 -6.84
N GLU A 69 -13.96 -8.51 -7.60
CA GLU A 69 -14.37 -9.31 -8.76
C GLU A 69 -13.75 -8.81 -10.07
N GLY A 70 -13.61 -9.70 -11.06
CA GLY A 70 -13.17 -9.33 -12.41
C GLY A 70 -11.83 -8.59 -12.45
N ALA A 71 -11.84 -7.36 -12.98
CA ALA A 71 -10.68 -6.48 -13.11
C ALA A 71 -10.48 -5.54 -11.92
N GLN A 72 -11.12 -5.82 -10.79
CA GLN A 72 -11.03 -4.97 -9.60
C GLN A 72 -9.84 -5.35 -8.73
N GLY A 73 -9.23 -4.33 -8.16
CA GLY A 73 -8.26 -4.43 -7.06
C GLY A 73 -8.68 -3.54 -5.89
N LEU A 74 -7.73 -3.31 -4.98
CA LEU A 74 -7.88 -2.37 -3.89
C LEU A 74 -6.85 -1.25 -3.99
N CYS A 75 -7.28 -0.03 -3.74
CA CYS A 75 -6.39 1.11 -3.60
C CYS A 75 -5.39 0.81 -2.46
N THR A 76 -4.13 1.05 -2.75
CA THR A 76 -3.02 0.86 -1.81
C THR A 76 -2.15 2.11 -1.80
N ALA A 77 -1.20 2.20 -0.87
CA ALA A 77 -0.21 3.26 -0.81
C ALA A 77 1.15 2.67 -0.42
N GLU A 78 2.23 3.38 -0.77
CA GLU A 78 3.57 3.07 -0.24
C GLU A 78 3.60 3.34 1.27
N CYS A 79 4.25 2.45 2.02
CA CYS A 79 4.24 2.48 3.49
C CYS A 79 5.62 2.16 4.07
N SER A 80 5.83 2.57 5.32
CA SER A 80 7.01 2.24 6.11
C SER A 80 6.70 1.24 7.22
N SER A 81 5.54 1.38 7.88
CA SER A 81 5.02 0.52 8.94
C SER A 81 3.52 0.21 8.75
N ASP A 82 2.99 -0.74 9.53
CA ASP A 82 1.57 -1.10 9.53
C ASP A 82 0.64 0.09 9.90
N ASP A 83 1.15 1.07 10.65
CA ASP A 83 0.40 2.25 11.08
C ASP A 83 0.11 3.22 9.92
N ASP A 84 0.83 3.13 8.81
CA ASP A 84 0.59 3.93 7.60
C ASP A 84 -0.60 3.40 6.77
N CYS A 85 -1.19 2.27 7.18
CA CYS A 85 -2.15 1.49 6.40
C CYS A 85 -3.57 1.56 6.94
N ASP A 86 -4.04 2.77 7.20
CA ASP A 86 -5.40 3.03 7.70
C ASP A 86 -6.46 2.62 6.68
N ARG A 87 -7.35 1.72 7.12
CA ARG A 87 -8.39 1.15 6.27
C ARG A 87 -9.61 2.07 6.17
N VAL A 88 -10.10 2.29 4.95
CA VAL A 88 -11.41 2.95 4.76
C VAL A 88 -12.57 2.06 5.23
N PRO A 89 -13.64 2.63 5.83
CA PRO A 89 -14.75 1.84 6.39
C PRO A 89 -15.42 0.90 5.38
N GLU A 90 -15.58 1.35 4.13
CA GLU A 90 -16.22 0.61 3.04
C GLU A 90 -15.40 -0.56 2.50
N SER A 91 -14.15 -0.72 2.93
CA SER A 91 -13.27 -1.74 2.37
C SER A 91 -13.84 -3.15 2.55
N PRO A 92 -13.75 -4.02 1.51
CA PRO A 92 -14.12 -5.43 1.61
C PRO A 92 -13.11 -6.24 2.43
N CYS A 93 -11.92 -5.69 2.71
CA CYS A 93 -10.97 -6.24 3.68
C CYS A 93 -11.45 -5.96 5.11
N LYS A 94 -11.55 -6.95 5.99
CA LYS A 94 -12.07 -6.81 7.36
C LYS A 94 -11.01 -6.85 8.44
N THR A 95 -9.91 -7.59 8.25
CA THR A 95 -8.86 -7.68 9.28
C THR A 95 -7.79 -6.58 9.18
N GLY A 96 -7.97 -5.65 8.24
CA GLY A 96 -7.09 -4.50 8.05
C GLY A 96 -5.95 -4.76 7.07
N PHE A 97 -5.05 -3.79 6.99
CA PHE A 97 -3.91 -3.80 6.09
C PHE A 97 -2.61 -3.94 6.86
N THR A 98 -1.59 -4.51 6.22
CA THR A 98 -0.20 -4.59 6.71
C THR A 98 0.72 -3.96 5.69
N CYS A 99 1.80 -3.37 6.17
CA CYS A 99 2.85 -2.84 5.33
C CYS A 99 3.83 -3.94 4.93
N GLY A 100 3.84 -4.28 3.64
CA GLY A 100 4.63 -5.40 3.15
C GLY A 100 4.99 -5.29 1.67
N ILE A 101 5.87 -6.17 1.23
CA ILE A 101 6.27 -6.24 -0.19
C ILE A 101 5.28 -7.15 -0.91
N ALA A 102 4.54 -6.59 -1.86
CA ALA A 102 3.57 -7.33 -2.67
C ALA A 102 4.22 -8.02 -3.88
N LEU A 103 5.28 -7.42 -4.44
CA LEU A 103 5.89 -7.81 -5.69
C LEU A 103 7.40 -8.05 -5.52
N THR A 104 7.89 -9.14 -6.11
CA THR A 104 9.32 -9.48 -6.17
C THR A 104 9.89 -9.30 -7.58
N VAL A 105 9.07 -8.86 -8.54
CA VAL A 105 9.45 -8.62 -9.94
C VAL A 105 8.81 -7.33 -10.45
N GLY A 106 9.43 -6.71 -11.46
CA GLY A 106 8.92 -5.50 -12.12
C GLY A 106 9.29 -4.19 -11.43
N PRO A 107 8.79 -3.03 -11.93
CA PRO A 107 9.28 -1.72 -11.49
C PRO A 107 8.94 -1.40 -10.03
N PHE A 108 7.87 -1.97 -9.49
CA PHE A 108 7.42 -1.82 -8.10
C PHE A 108 7.94 -2.91 -7.16
N CYS A 109 8.82 -3.78 -7.65
CA CYS A 109 9.38 -4.83 -6.81
C CYS A 109 10.12 -4.23 -5.60
N CYS A 110 9.98 -4.90 -4.46
CA CYS A 110 10.60 -4.52 -3.18
C CYS A 110 10.19 -3.16 -2.59
N LYS A 111 9.25 -2.46 -3.24
CA LYS A 111 8.49 -1.42 -2.57
C LYS A 111 7.51 -2.05 -1.60
N LYS A 112 7.34 -1.39 -0.46
CA LYS A 112 6.33 -1.75 0.52
C LYS A 112 5.03 -1.05 0.18
N PHE A 113 3.94 -1.80 0.24
CA PHE A 113 2.58 -1.33 0.03
C PHE A 113 1.70 -1.77 1.19
N CYS A 114 0.58 -1.08 1.37
CA CYS A 114 -0.49 -1.55 2.25
C CYS A 114 -1.25 -2.70 1.61
N ILE A 115 -1.13 -3.89 2.18
CA ILE A 115 -1.70 -5.14 1.65
C ILE A 115 -2.80 -5.63 2.60
N CYS A 116 -3.94 -6.02 2.05
CA CYS A 116 -5.03 -6.59 2.84
C CYS A 116 -4.61 -7.91 3.50
N LYS A 117 -4.71 -7.99 4.84
CA LYS A 117 -4.36 -9.16 5.65
C LYS A 117 -5.24 -10.39 5.36
N ASP A 118 -6.44 -10.16 4.81
CA ASP A 118 -7.38 -11.23 4.48
C ASP A 118 -6.97 -12.01 3.24
N TYR A 119 -6.31 -11.37 2.28
CA TYR A 119 -6.09 -11.93 0.95
C TYR A 119 -4.70 -12.55 0.79
N PHE A 120 -3.71 -12.03 1.53
CA PHE A 120 -2.31 -12.32 1.30
C PHE A 120 -1.67 -13.00 2.51
N VAL A 121 -0.84 -14.01 2.25
CA VAL A 121 0.12 -14.52 3.23
C VAL A 121 1.42 -13.78 2.98
N VAL A 122 1.78 -12.84 3.87
CA VAL A 122 3.03 -12.10 3.74
C VAL A 122 4.19 -13.11 3.71
N PRO A 123 4.98 -13.18 2.63
CA PRO A 123 6.15 -14.03 2.61
C PRO A 123 7.09 -13.52 3.71
N THR A 124 7.39 -14.39 4.68
CA THR A 124 8.18 -14.05 5.88
C THR A 124 9.65 -13.76 5.56
N LYS A 125 10.08 -13.99 4.31
CA LYS A 125 11.47 -13.90 3.89
C LYS A 125 11.69 -12.67 3.02
N ARG A 126 12.46 -11.73 3.55
CA ARG A 126 12.98 -10.54 2.85
C ARG A 126 14.08 -10.86 1.82
N GLU A 127 14.45 -12.15 1.67
CA GLU A 127 15.53 -12.60 0.78
C GLU A 127 15.29 -12.16 -0.68
N HIS A 128 14.04 -11.98 -1.09
CA HIS A 128 13.68 -11.53 -2.44
C HIS A 128 14.02 -10.05 -2.74
N CYS A 129 14.49 -9.29 -1.74
CA CYS A 129 14.86 -7.87 -1.87
C CYS A 129 16.29 -7.56 -1.43
N ASP A 130 17.10 -8.60 -1.24
CA ASP A 130 18.51 -8.48 -0.92
C ASP A 130 19.32 -8.29 -2.22
N ALA A 131 19.96 -7.13 -2.39
CA ALA A 131 20.81 -6.82 -3.54
C ALA A 131 22.14 -7.60 -3.53
N SER A 132 22.51 -8.23 -2.41
CA SER A 132 23.70 -9.08 -2.32
C SER A 132 23.47 -10.49 -2.88
N LYS A 133 22.22 -10.86 -3.17
CA LYS A 133 21.83 -12.16 -3.73
C LYS A 133 21.82 -12.08 -5.26
N ALA A 134 22.75 -12.77 -5.91
CA ALA A 134 22.94 -12.71 -7.37
C ALA A 134 21.70 -13.18 -8.17
N ASP A 135 20.87 -14.04 -7.59
CA ASP A 135 19.61 -14.52 -8.15
C ASP A 135 18.44 -13.52 -8.01
N ASN A 136 18.64 -12.41 -7.29
CA ASN A 136 17.62 -11.38 -7.14
C ASN A 136 17.56 -10.43 -8.35
N THR A 137 16.74 -10.80 -9.33
CA THR A 137 16.49 -9.98 -10.53
C THR A 137 15.77 -8.67 -10.27
N CYS A 138 15.21 -8.42 -9.07
CA CYS A 138 14.60 -7.13 -8.73
C CYS A 138 15.64 -6.08 -8.37
N CYS A 139 16.53 -6.40 -7.42
CA CYS A 139 17.48 -5.44 -6.88
C CYS A 139 18.81 -5.39 -7.63
N ASN A 140 19.12 -6.40 -8.46
CA ASN A 140 20.34 -6.43 -9.29
C ASN A 140 20.22 -5.66 -10.61
N LEU A 141 19.09 -4.98 -10.85
CA LEU A 141 18.97 -4.06 -11.98
C LEU A 141 19.82 -2.81 -11.75
N GLU A 142 20.43 -2.31 -12.82
CA GLU A 142 21.27 -1.12 -12.79
C GLU A 142 20.51 0.08 -12.19
N GLY A 143 21.15 0.80 -11.25
CA GLY A 143 20.57 1.97 -10.59
C GLY A 143 19.60 1.68 -9.44
N ARG A 144 19.40 0.41 -9.04
CA ARG A 144 18.53 0.05 -7.90
C ARG A 144 19.28 -0.35 -6.63
N GLN A 145 20.52 -0.82 -6.75
CA GLN A 145 21.33 -1.23 -5.59
C GLN A 145 21.60 -0.05 -4.65
N GLY A 146 21.43 -0.25 -3.34
CA GLY A 146 21.62 0.77 -2.30
C GLY A 146 20.47 1.78 -2.19
N THR A 147 19.31 1.52 -2.80
CA THR A 147 18.11 2.34 -2.63
C THR A 147 17.27 1.86 -1.44
N PRO A 148 16.37 2.67 -0.87
CA PRO A 148 15.55 2.26 0.28
C PRO A 148 14.72 0.97 0.08
N GLY A 149 14.38 0.63 -1.18
CA GLY A 149 13.70 -0.62 -1.52
C GLY A 149 14.63 -1.80 -1.82
N CYS A 150 15.91 -1.53 -2.09
CA CYS A 150 16.94 -2.51 -2.41
C CYS A 150 18.24 -2.14 -1.67
N PRO A 151 18.24 -2.30 -0.33
CA PRO A 151 19.37 -1.89 0.52
C PRO A 151 20.63 -2.72 0.29
#